data_AF-A0A9X3NDV9-F1
#
_entry.id   AF-A0A9X3NDV9-F1
#
_cell.length_a   1.000
_cell.length_b   1.000
_cell.length_c   1.000
_cell.angle_alpha   90.00
_cell.angle_beta   90.00
_cell.angle_gamma   90.00
#
_symmetry.space_group_name_H-M   'P 1'
#
loop_
_entity.id
_entity.type
_entity.pdbx_description
1 polymer ?
#
loop_
_entity_poly.entity_id
_entity_poly.type
_entity_poly.pdbx_seq_one_letter_code
_entity_poly.pdbx_strand_id
1 'polypeptide(L)'
;PPAATPGSPAAAPAGAPRAATPWSEAEIAAELRATAAAGFVLARNHGSLLPLTGSSLRRVAVIGPNAAHARTLGGGSATVFPPYTVSPLDGLRAALPHAEVTYAPGVKAHTRLPVAQVSAEVREGDVSERRETGEFTWFDDPKTVEVHTTITAEVAGEHVIGASGVGHFTLTLDGEVAFDEDLALRPDADPGEHLFAPPQKGVPVRLEAGQSVDVVLRAEGVTSFQLNHDPALEDSAFEDAVALARDADLVVVVVGTTPEVESEGFDRSSLALPGRQDELVQAVTDANPKTVVVVNAGAPVLMPWIKRAPGVLLAWFPGQEGGNALADVILGAVEPGGRLPTTWPATEEGLPSVRPVDGVLRYDEGLKVGYRGDVEPLFPFGHGLGYTSWQYLAMDGAKVRLANTGTRRGREVVQLYASRPGSAVERPARWLAGFAVVEADAGEEVTVDVPLSPRAFQHWDGGWQTEPGAFVLEAGRSVADLKLRSTTPPPA
;
A
#
# COMPACT_ATOMS: atom_id res chain seq x y z
N PRO A 1 32.58 -30.57 -38.86
CA PRO A 1 31.95 -29.41 -38.18
C PRO A 1 32.93 -28.82 -37.15
N PRO A 2 33.49 -27.62 -37.40
CA PRO A 2 34.62 -27.10 -36.64
C PRO A 2 34.19 -26.58 -35.25
N ALA A 3 35.15 -26.62 -34.33
CA ALA A 3 35.05 -26.20 -32.95
C ALA A 3 34.72 -24.71 -32.80
N ALA A 4 33.80 -24.40 -31.90
CA ALA A 4 33.48 -23.03 -31.51
C ALA A 4 34.67 -22.42 -30.76
N THR A 5 35.14 -21.29 -31.26
CA THR A 5 36.13 -20.43 -30.60
C THR A 5 35.45 -19.72 -29.42
N PRO A 6 36.09 -19.57 -28.24
CA PRO A 6 35.52 -18.78 -27.16
C PRO A 6 35.49 -17.31 -27.58
N GLY A 7 34.31 -16.71 -27.59
CA GLY A 7 34.13 -15.28 -27.85
C GLY A 7 34.90 -14.45 -26.83
N SER A 8 35.56 -13.39 -27.31
CA SER A 8 36.21 -12.39 -26.46
C SER A 8 35.20 -11.76 -25.49
N PRO A 9 35.57 -11.46 -24.24
CA PRO A 9 34.68 -10.80 -23.30
C PRO A 9 34.29 -9.43 -23.84
N ALA A 10 32.98 -9.15 -23.85
CA ALA A 10 32.45 -7.84 -24.17
C ALA A 10 33.08 -6.81 -23.24
N ALA A 11 33.65 -5.74 -23.81
CA ALA A 11 34.18 -4.62 -23.04
C ALA A 11 33.06 -4.01 -22.20
N ALA A 12 33.22 -4.03 -20.87
CA ALA A 12 32.34 -3.30 -19.96
C ALA A 12 32.37 -1.79 -20.32
N PRO A 13 31.24 -1.07 -20.29
CA PRO A 13 31.26 0.37 -20.48
C PRO A 13 32.04 1.00 -19.31
N ALA A 14 33.24 1.48 -19.60
CA ALA A 14 34.08 2.23 -18.68
C ALA A 14 33.53 3.65 -18.54
N GLY A 15 32.52 3.81 -17.68
CA GLY A 15 32.20 5.08 -17.04
C GLY A 15 32.41 4.89 -15.54
N ALA A 16 33.37 5.59 -14.95
CA ALA A 16 33.45 5.68 -13.49
C ALA A 16 32.07 6.12 -12.97
N PRO A 17 31.52 5.49 -11.90
CA PRO A 17 30.26 5.92 -11.34
C PRO A 17 30.36 7.41 -11.06
N ARG A 18 29.45 8.18 -11.68
CA ARG A 18 29.38 9.63 -11.51
C ARG A 18 29.26 9.86 -10.00
N ALA A 19 30.24 10.54 -9.40
CA ALA A 19 30.21 10.83 -7.97
C ALA A 19 28.94 11.64 -7.69
N ALA A 20 27.90 10.96 -7.19
CA ALA A 20 26.68 11.61 -6.77
C ALA A 20 27.02 12.44 -5.53
N THR A 21 26.73 13.74 -5.55
CA THR A 21 26.72 14.52 -4.33
C THR A 21 25.68 13.90 -3.41
N PRO A 22 26.06 13.42 -2.21
CA PRO A 22 25.09 12.86 -1.27
C PRO A 22 24.07 13.93 -0.92
N TRP A 23 22.80 13.58 -0.94
CA TRP A 23 21.73 14.48 -0.50
C TRP A 23 21.80 14.66 1.01
N SER A 24 21.49 15.86 1.49
CA SER A 24 21.25 16.09 2.91
C SER A 24 19.99 15.38 3.38
N GLU A 25 19.87 15.11 4.68
CA GLU A 25 18.66 14.50 5.27
C GLU A 25 17.40 15.31 4.96
N ALA A 26 17.51 16.65 4.90
CA ALA A 26 16.40 17.53 4.57
C ALA A 26 15.98 17.41 3.08
N GLU A 27 16.92 17.28 2.16
CA GLU A 27 16.63 17.05 0.74
C GLU A 27 15.98 15.68 0.53
N ILE A 28 16.48 14.65 1.23
CA ILE A 28 15.87 13.31 1.21
C ILE A 28 14.44 13.36 1.72
N ALA A 29 14.20 13.95 2.89
CA ALA A 29 12.87 14.08 3.47
C ALA A 29 11.91 14.84 2.54
N ALA A 30 12.35 15.96 1.95
CA ALA A 30 11.55 16.75 1.03
C ALA A 30 11.16 15.96 -0.22
N GLU A 31 12.09 15.23 -0.84
CA GLU A 31 11.79 14.41 -2.01
C GLU A 31 10.85 13.24 -1.68
N LEU A 32 11.06 12.56 -0.55
CA LEU A 32 10.22 11.44 -0.14
C LEU A 32 8.78 11.91 0.13
N ARG A 33 8.62 13.06 0.81
CA ARG A 33 7.33 13.71 1.05
C ARG A 33 6.64 14.10 -0.25
N ALA A 34 7.37 14.75 -1.17
CA ALA A 34 6.84 15.15 -2.48
C ALA A 34 6.44 13.94 -3.34
N THR A 35 7.26 12.88 -3.33
CA THR A 35 7.00 11.63 -4.07
C THR A 35 5.75 10.92 -3.53
N ALA A 36 5.62 10.81 -2.21
CA ALA A 36 4.43 10.23 -1.58
C ALA A 36 3.16 11.00 -1.97
N ALA A 37 3.17 12.34 -1.81
CA ALA A 37 2.04 13.19 -2.19
C ALA A 37 1.68 13.09 -3.69
N ALA A 38 2.68 13.05 -4.56
CA ALA A 38 2.51 12.90 -6.00
C ALA A 38 1.97 11.52 -6.41
N GLY A 39 2.19 10.50 -5.58
CA GLY A 39 1.70 9.13 -5.76
C GLY A 39 0.28 8.90 -5.22
N PHE A 40 -0.19 9.72 -4.27
CA PHE A 40 -1.54 9.58 -3.72
C PHE A 40 -2.62 9.76 -4.78
N VAL A 41 -3.61 8.87 -4.73
CA VAL A 41 -4.74 8.90 -5.64
C VAL A 41 -5.99 9.32 -4.88
N LEU A 42 -6.49 10.51 -5.17
CA LEU A 42 -7.82 10.93 -4.72
C LEU A 42 -8.88 10.19 -5.54
N ALA A 43 -9.34 9.04 -5.04
CA ALA A 43 -10.27 8.18 -5.76
C ALA A 43 -11.71 8.73 -5.72
N ARG A 44 -12.08 9.44 -4.65
CA ARG A 44 -13.41 10.03 -4.47
C ARG A 44 -13.35 11.33 -3.67
N ASN A 45 -14.12 12.33 -4.09
CA ASN A 45 -14.22 13.61 -3.40
C ASN A 45 -15.58 14.29 -3.66
N HIS A 46 -16.63 13.81 -2.99
CA HIS A 46 -17.99 14.33 -3.11
C HIS A 46 -18.19 15.60 -2.31
N GLY A 47 -18.95 16.54 -2.87
CA GLY A 47 -19.25 17.82 -2.22
C GLY A 47 -18.02 18.72 -2.01
N SER A 48 -16.92 18.43 -2.73
CA SER A 48 -15.63 19.11 -2.54
C SER A 48 -15.17 19.10 -1.08
N LEU A 49 -15.31 17.95 -0.41
CA LEU A 49 -14.87 17.77 0.98
C LEU A 49 -13.39 18.11 1.15
N LEU A 50 -12.55 17.65 0.23
CA LEU A 50 -11.13 18.01 0.16
C LEU A 50 -10.87 19.03 -0.96
N PRO A 51 -9.86 19.91 -0.82
CA PRO A 51 -9.00 20.05 0.36
C PRO A 51 -9.71 20.85 1.46
N LEU A 52 -9.30 20.66 2.71
CA LEU A 52 -9.87 21.39 3.84
C LEU A 52 -9.07 22.65 4.13
N THR A 53 -9.76 23.77 4.34
CA THR A 53 -9.14 25.00 4.84
C THR A 53 -8.82 24.84 6.34
N GLY A 54 -7.57 24.45 6.64
CA GLY A 54 -7.12 24.06 7.98
C GLY A 54 -7.38 25.07 9.10
N SER A 55 -7.45 26.38 8.81
CA SER A 55 -7.72 27.43 9.80
C SER A 55 -9.13 27.40 10.40
N SER A 56 -10.05 26.65 9.79
CA SER A 56 -11.43 26.49 10.28
C SER A 56 -11.64 25.24 11.13
N LEU A 57 -10.70 24.28 11.09
CA LEU A 57 -10.81 23.03 11.83
C LEU A 57 -10.42 23.26 13.29
N ARG A 58 -11.30 22.87 14.21
CA ARG A 58 -11.04 22.93 15.65
C ARG A 58 -10.88 21.56 16.25
N ARG A 59 -11.62 20.56 15.75
CA ARG A 59 -11.51 19.17 16.18
C ARG A 59 -11.41 18.23 15.01
N VAL A 60 -10.34 17.44 14.97
CA VAL A 60 -10.09 16.42 13.95
C VAL A 60 -9.96 15.07 14.64
N ALA A 61 -10.82 14.12 14.29
CA ALA A 61 -10.69 12.74 14.75
C ALA A 61 -9.91 11.93 13.71
N VAL A 62 -8.77 11.37 14.12
CA VAL A 62 -8.02 10.40 13.31
C VAL A 62 -8.34 9.02 13.85
N ILE A 63 -8.92 8.16 13.03
CA ILE A 63 -9.47 6.87 13.48
C ILE A 63 -8.87 5.75 12.66
N GLY A 64 -8.69 4.59 13.27
CA GLY A 64 -8.40 3.35 12.56
C GLY A 64 -7.02 2.77 12.87
N PRO A 65 -6.84 1.47 12.60
CA PRO A 65 -5.64 0.73 12.99
C PRO A 65 -4.35 1.26 12.35
N ASN A 66 -4.45 1.83 11.15
CA ASN A 66 -3.28 2.34 10.41
C ASN A 66 -3.02 3.83 10.65
N ALA A 67 -3.76 4.49 11.57
CA ALA A 67 -3.60 5.91 11.82
C ALA A 67 -2.33 6.26 12.60
N ALA A 68 -2.03 5.50 13.67
CA ALA A 68 -0.80 5.66 14.45
C ALA A 68 0.35 4.78 13.92
N HIS A 69 0.01 3.64 13.28
CA HIS A 69 0.98 2.67 12.77
C HIS A 69 0.68 2.36 11.31
N ALA A 70 0.89 3.34 10.42
CA ALA A 70 0.73 3.12 9.00
C ALA A 70 1.83 2.22 8.46
N ARG A 71 1.45 1.39 7.49
CA ARG A 71 2.39 0.61 6.71
C ARG A 71 3.11 1.52 5.71
N THR A 72 4.42 1.62 5.85
CA THR A 72 5.26 2.52 5.05
C THR A 72 5.91 1.84 3.86
N LEU A 73 6.02 0.50 3.84
CA LEU A 73 6.61 -0.27 2.74
C LEU A 73 6.01 -1.69 2.60
N GLY A 74 6.33 -2.33 1.47
CA GLY A 74 6.03 -3.74 1.21
C GLY A 74 6.81 -4.69 2.14
N GLY A 75 6.36 -5.94 2.29
CA GLY A 75 7.08 -6.93 3.10
C GLY A 75 8.16 -7.67 2.31
N GLY A 76 8.98 -8.47 2.99
CA GLY A 76 10.00 -9.32 2.37
C GLY A 76 11.26 -8.56 1.93
N SER A 77 11.83 -8.95 0.79
CA SER A 77 13.09 -8.41 0.25
C SER A 77 13.03 -6.91 -0.11
N ALA A 78 11.83 -6.34 -0.20
CA ALA A 78 11.62 -4.90 -0.38
C ALA A 78 11.77 -4.08 0.92
N THR A 79 12.05 -4.74 2.06
CA THR A 79 12.12 -4.09 3.37
C THR A 79 13.32 -3.18 3.49
N VAL A 80 13.10 -1.98 4.03
CA VAL A 80 14.13 -0.99 4.37
C VAL A 80 13.87 -0.49 5.80
N PHE A 81 14.95 -0.18 6.53
CA PHE A 81 14.89 0.36 7.89
C PHE A 81 15.13 1.88 7.85
N PRO A 82 14.08 2.70 7.73
CA PRO A 82 14.26 4.15 7.74
C PRO A 82 14.65 4.63 9.15
N PRO A 83 15.38 5.75 9.28
CA PRO A 83 15.77 6.29 10.58
C PRO A 83 14.58 6.78 11.42
N TYR A 84 13.44 7.05 10.78
CA TYR A 84 12.18 7.39 11.40
C TYR A 84 11.02 7.07 10.46
N THR A 85 9.80 7.12 10.97
CA THR A 85 8.58 7.18 10.15
C THR A 85 7.63 8.20 10.76
N VAL A 86 6.83 8.86 9.92
CA VAL A 86 5.79 9.79 10.36
C VAL A 86 4.43 9.17 10.08
N SER A 87 3.69 8.87 11.14
CA SER A 87 2.33 8.32 11.03
C SER A 87 1.34 9.35 10.48
N PRO A 88 0.22 8.92 9.87
CA PRO A 88 -0.91 9.80 9.54
C PRO A 88 -1.34 10.70 10.69
N LEU A 89 -1.42 10.15 11.91
CA LEU A 89 -1.76 10.88 13.12
C LEU A 89 -0.75 11.98 13.43
N ASP A 90 0.54 11.66 13.40
CA ASP A 90 1.60 12.61 13.76
C ASP A 90 1.73 13.71 12.70
N GLY A 91 1.59 13.38 11.42
CA GLY A 91 1.58 14.36 10.33
C GLY A 91 0.42 15.35 10.46
N LEU A 92 -0.78 14.89 10.79
CA LEU A 92 -1.95 15.75 11.01
C LEU A 92 -1.81 16.60 12.28
N ARG A 93 -1.28 16.04 13.37
CA ARG A 93 -0.97 16.80 14.60
C ARG A 93 0.03 17.92 14.33
N ALA A 94 1.10 17.63 13.60
CA ALA A 94 2.12 18.61 13.25
C ALA A 94 1.56 19.73 12.35
N ALA A 95 0.68 19.39 11.40
CA ALA A 95 0.10 20.34 10.47
C ALA A 95 -1.06 21.17 11.05
N LEU A 96 -1.66 20.74 12.17
CA LEU A 96 -2.80 21.39 12.82
C LEU A 96 -2.51 21.71 14.31
N PRO A 97 -1.48 22.50 14.63
CA PRO A 97 -1.12 22.79 16.02
C PRO A 97 -2.18 23.59 16.80
N HIS A 98 -3.13 24.21 16.09
CA HIS A 98 -4.25 24.97 16.65
C HIS A 98 -5.52 24.14 16.87
N ALA A 99 -5.59 22.91 16.33
CA ALA A 99 -6.75 22.05 16.44
C ALA A 99 -6.52 20.93 17.47
N GLU A 100 -7.60 20.47 18.08
CA GLU A 100 -7.63 19.25 18.87
C GLU A 100 -7.64 18.05 17.92
N VAL A 101 -6.51 17.34 17.82
CA VAL A 101 -6.38 16.12 17.00
C VAL A 101 -6.47 14.88 17.90
N THR A 102 -7.66 14.28 17.94
CA THR A 102 -7.97 13.09 18.75
C THR A 102 -7.68 11.81 17.97
N TYR A 103 -7.43 10.71 18.68
CA TYR A 103 -7.13 9.41 18.08
C TYR A 103 -7.92 8.29 18.75
N ALA A 104 -8.43 7.35 17.95
CA ALA A 104 -8.84 6.04 18.42
C ALA A 104 -8.49 4.95 17.40
N PRO A 105 -7.94 3.80 17.82
CA PRO A 105 -7.64 2.68 16.92
C PRO A 105 -8.93 2.08 16.31
N GLY A 106 -10.02 2.03 17.07
CA GLY A 106 -11.31 1.47 16.65
C GLY A 106 -11.32 -0.06 16.60
N VAL A 107 -10.44 -0.65 15.79
CA VAL A 107 -10.31 -2.10 15.58
C VAL A 107 -8.84 -2.50 15.40
N LYS A 108 -8.56 -3.80 15.54
CA LYS A 108 -7.28 -4.38 15.11
C LYS A 108 -7.31 -4.68 13.61
N ALA A 109 -6.17 -4.48 12.92
CA ALA A 109 -6.01 -4.84 11.50
C ALA A 109 -5.29 -6.17 11.30
N HIS A 110 -4.49 -6.63 12.27
CA HIS A 110 -3.85 -7.93 12.20
C HIS A 110 -4.84 -9.06 12.40
N THR A 111 -4.57 -10.17 11.73
CA THR A 111 -5.33 -11.42 11.85
C THR A 111 -4.50 -12.54 12.46
N ARG A 112 -3.21 -12.29 12.67
CA ARG A 112 -2.23 -13.17 13.30
C ARG A 112 -1.63 -12.48 14.52
N LEU A 113 -0.87 -13.22 15.34
CA LEU A 113 -0.15 -12.61 16.45
C LEU A 113 0.99 -11.75 15.89
N PRO A 114 1.03 -10.44 16.17
CA PRO A 114 2.07 -9.57 15.65
C PRO A 114 3.39 -9.82 16.38
N VAL A 115 4.49 -9.45 15.73
CA VAL A 115 5.83 -9.50 16.34
C VAL A 115 5.89 -8.52 17.51
N ALA A 116 6.38 -9.00 18.66
CA ALA A 116 6.50 -8.19 19.84
C ALA A 116 7.51 -7.04 19.63
N GLN A 117 7.13 -5.82 19.99
CA GLN A 117 8.01 -4.66 19.99
C GLN A 117 8.72 -4.58 21.35
N VAL A 118 9.88 -5.21 21.46
CA VAL A 118 10.60 -5.38 22.73
C VAL A 118 12.11 -5.15 22.60
N SER A 119 12.72 -4.77 23.71
CA SER A 119 14.16 -4.94 23.94
C SER A 119 14.36 -6.27 24.66
N ALA A 120 15.00 -7.23 24.02
CA ALA A 120 15.20 -8.56 24.55
C ALA A 120 16.69 -8.88 24.74
N GLU A 121 17.01 -9.54 25.85
CA GLU A 121 18.30 -10.22 26.02
C GLU A 121 18.18 -11.63 25.42
N VAL A 122 18.94 -11.88 24.35
CA VAL A 122 18.96 -13.15 23.63
C VAL A 122 20.20 -13.92 24.05
N ARG A 123 20.03 -15.15 24.52
CA ARG A 123 21.11 -16.03 24.99
C ARG A 123 21.20 -17.30 24.17
N GLU A 124 22.42 -17.67 23.80
CA GLU A 124 22.74 -18.96 23.18
C GLU A 124 24.03 -19.51 23.81
N GLY A 125 23.90 -20.57 24.61
CA GLY A 125 25.01 -21.08 25.41
C GLY A 125 25.54 -20.01 26.37
N ASP A 126 26.84 -19.71 26.30
CA ASP A 126 27.50 -18.69 27.14
C ASP A 126 27.45 -17.28 26.52
N VAL A 127 26.87 -17.13 25.32
CA VAL A 127 26.79 -15.85 24.60
C VAL A 127 25.45 -15.19 24.90
N SER A 128 25.48 -13.87 25.15
CA SER A 128 24.29 -13.05 25.31
C SER A 128 24.44 -11.72 24.56
N GLU A 129 23.34 -11.24 23.98
CA GLU A 129 23.27 -9.93 23.35
C GLU A 129 21.89 -9.28 23.50
N ARG A 130 21.83 -7.97 23.30
CA ARG A 130 20.57 -7.20 23.30
C ARG A 130 20.08 -7.04 21.88
N ARG A 131 18.79 -7.32 21.62
CA ARG A 131 18.13 -7.06 20.34
C ARG A 131 16.85 -6.25 20.55
N GLU A 132 16.63 -5.25 19.71
CA GLU A 132 15.44 -4.37 19.73
C GLU A 132 14.37 -4.88 18.74
N THR A 133 14.03 -6.16 18.86
CA THR A 133 13.07 -6.83 17.99
C THR A 133 12.53 -8.10 18.66
N GLY A 134 11.30 -8.48 18.33
CA GLY A 134 10.73 -9.79 18.62
C GLY A 134 10.95 -10.81 17.52
N GLU A 135 11.70 -10.49 16.45
CA GLU A 135 11.98 -11.39 15.33
C GLU A 135 13.46 -11.80 15.32
N PHE A 136 13.72 -13.10 15.23
CA PHE A 136 15.05 -13.66 15.42
C PHE A 136 15.39 -14.67 14.33
N THR A 137 16.57 -14.49 13.71
CA THR A 137 17.07 -15.37 12.64
C THR A 137 18.57 -15.60 12.79
N TRP A 138 19.00 -16.85 12.54
CA TRP A 138 20.39 -17.31 12.51
C TRP A 138 20.74 -17.85 11.12
N PHE A 139 22.01 -17.71 10.75
CA PHE A 139 22.54 -18.27 9.49
C PHE A 139 23.20 -19.65 9.69
N ASP A 140 23.52 -20.00 10.93
CA ASP A 140 23.95 -21.30 11.40
C ASP A 140 22.79 -22.05 12.09
N ASP A 141 23.03 -23.29 12.52
CA ASP A 141 22.04 -24.12 13.23
C ASP A 141 22.18 -23.88 14.75
N PRO A 142 21.40 -22.96 15.36
CA PRO A 142 21.53 -22.69 16.78
C PRO A 142 21.06 -23.90 17.59
N LYS A 143 21.65 -24.12 18.77
CA LYS A 143 21.24 -25.25 19.62
C LYS A 143 19.97 -24.94 20.41
N THR A 144 20.04 -23.93 21.26
CA THR A 144 18.94 -23.48 22.10
C THR A 144 19.11 -21.99 22.30
N VAL A 145 18.09 -21.24 21.93
CA VAL A 145 18.03 -19.80 22.12
C VAL A 145 17.02 -19.50 23.21
N GLU A 146 17.39 -18.65 24.16
CA GLU A 146 16.47 -18.08 25.14
C GLU A 146 16.35 -16.57 24.92
N VAL A 147 15.12 -16.09 24.84
CA VAL A 147 14.78 -14.67 24.69
C VAL A 147 14.16 -14.22 26.00
N HIS A 148 14.85 -13.34 26.72
CA HIS A 148 14.43 -12.78 28.00
C HIS A 148 14.00 -11.33 27.81
N THR A 149 12.77 -11.00 28.20
CA THR A 149 12.27 -9.61 28.15
C THR A 149 11.16 -9.41 29.18
N THR A 150 10.73 -8.16 29.34
CA THR A 150 9.58 -7.79 30.16
C THR A 150 8.59 -7.05 29.27
N ILE A 151 7.34 -7.51 29.26
CA ILE A 151 6.26 -6.85 28.54
C ILE A 151 5.43 -6.05 29.55
N THR A 152 5.21 -4.77 29.28
CA THR A 152 4.37 -3.90 30.12
C THR A 152 3.10 -3.54 29.36
N ALA A 153 1.94 -3.78 29.97
CA ALA A 153 0.65 -3.45 29.40
C ALA A 153 0.42 -1.94 29.43
N GLU A 154 0.25 -1.31 28.27
CA GLU A 154 -0.16 0.11 28.21
C GLU A 154 -1.64 0.29 28.51
N VAL A 155 -2.44 -0.72 28.16
CA VAL A 155 -3.90 -0.74 28.27
C VAL A 155 -4.30 -1.96 29.08
N ALA A 156 -5.29 -1.81 29.96
CA ALA A 156 -5.83 -2.94 30.70
C ALA A 156 -6.66 -3.85 29.78
N GLY A 157 -6.55 -5.16 29.93
CA GLY A 157 -7.35 -6.11 29.18
C GLY A 157 -6.63 -7.43 28.91
N GLU A 158 -7.15 -8.17 27.92
CA GLU A 158 -6.54 -9.42 27.47
C GLU A 158 -5.44 -9.14 26.45
N HIS A 159 -4.19 -9.42 26.83
CA HIS A 159 -3.05 -9.48 25.93
C HIS A 159 -2.84 -10.93 25.50
N VAL A 160 -2.25 -11.16 24.34
CA VAL A 160 -1.80 -12.50 23.93
C VAL A 160 -0.30 -12.48 23.74
N ILE A 161 0.43 -13.31 24.49
CA ILE A 161 1.88 -13.46 24.39
C ILE A 161 2.18 -14.85 23.84
N GLY A 162 3.09 -14.96 22.88
CA GLY A 162 3.24 -16.19 22.12
C GLY A 162 4.55 -16.33 21.38
N ALA A 163 4.62 -17.38 20.58
CA ALA A 163 5.71 -17.63 19.66
C ALA A 163 5.19 -18.02 18.28
N SER A 164 6.00 -17.71 17.26
CA SER A 164 5.81 -18.13 15.88
C SER A 164 7.08 -18.77 15.36
N GLY A 165 6.97 -19.89 14.67
CA GLY A 165 8.12 -20.57 14.06
C GLY A 165 7.85 -22.06 13.93
N VAL A 166 8.77 -22.79 13.28
CA VAL A 166 8.68 -24.25 13.16
C VAL A 166 9.74 -24.88 14.06
N GLY A 167 9.30 -25.68 15.03
CA GLY A 167 10.18 -26.33 16.01
C GLY A 167 9.56 -26.38 17.41
N HIS A 168 10.39 -26.70 18.39
CA HIS A 168 9.96 -26.83 19.78
C HIS A 168 10.14 -25.52 20.53
N PHE A 169 9.08 -25.07 21.22
CA PHE A 169 9.05 -23.81 21.96
C PHE A 169 8.50 -23.99 23.36
N THR A 170 9.18 -23.38 24.33
CA THR A 170 8.70 -23.22 25.70
C THR A 170 8.53 -21.73 25.99
N LEU A 171 7.32 -21.30 26.35
CA LEU A 171 7.05 -19.94 26.83
C LEU A 171 6.82 -19.97 28.33
N THR A 172 7.58 -19.15 29.06
CA THR A 172 7.44 -18.95 30.50
C THR A 172 7.03 -17.51 30.77
N LEU A 173 6.00 -17.34 31.61
CA LEU A 173 5.46 -16.04 32.03
C LEU A 173 5.54 -15.96 33.56
N ASP A 174 6.19 -14.95 34.11
CA ASP A 174 6.42 -14.76 35.56
C ASP A 174 7.00 -16.01 36.26
N GLY A 175 7.85 -16.76 35.55
CA GLY A 175 8.50 -17.98 36.07
C GLY A 175 7.66 -19.26 35.94
N GLU A 176 6.41 -19.18 35.48
CA GLU A 176 5.52 -20.32 35.25
C GLU A 176 5.45 -20.67 33.75
N VAL A 177 5.54 -21.96 33.43
CA VAL A 177 5.47 -22.43 32.03
C VAL A 177 4.05 -22.24 31.51
N ALA A 178 3.88 -21.34 30.54
CA ALA A 178 2.62 -21.03 29.89
C ALA A 178 2.27 -22.01 28.76
N PHE A 179 3.27 -22.44 27.97
CA PHE A 179 3.17 -23.60 27.08
C PHE A 179 4.55 -24.20 26.80
N ASP A 180 4.53 -25.47 26.38
CA ASP A 180 5.71 -26.26 25.98
C ASP A 180 5.30 -27.23 24.86
N GLU A 181 5.46 -26.83 23.60
CA GLU A 181 4.83 -27.49 22.44
C GLU A 181 5.70 -27.45 21.17
N ASP A 182 5.54 -28.46 20.31
CA ASP A 182 6.05 -28.45 18.94
C ASP A 182 5.09 -27.70 18.01
N LEU A 183 5.60 -26.67 17.35
CA LEU A 183 4.90 -25.96 16.28
C LEU A 183 5.36 -26.50 14.93
N ALA A 184 4.43 -27.07 14.17
CA ALA A 184 4.71 -27.67 12.87
C ALA A 184 3.80 -27.10 11.78
N LEU A 185 4.31 -27.04 10.55
CA LEU A 185 3.49 -26.72 9.38
C LEU A 185 2.40 -27.79 9.17
N ARG A 186 1.31 -27.37 8.53
CA ARG A 186 0.29 -28.32 8.08
C ARG A 186 0.90 -29.24 7.00
N PRO A 187 0.45 -30.50 6.88
CA PRO A 187 0.99 -31.43 5.89
C PRO A 187 0.90 -30.95 4.43
N ASP A 188 -0.05 -30.07 4.14
CA ASP A 188 -0.33 -29.48 2.83
C ASP A 188 0.18 -28.03 2.69
N ALA A 189 0.91 -27.52 3.68
CA ALA A 189 1.45 -26.16 3.63
C ALA A 189 2.50 -26.00 2.53
N ASP A 190 2.51 -24.83 1.89
CA ASP A 190 3.61 -24.48 0.98
C ASP A 190 4.91 -24.44 1.78
N PRO A 191 6.03 -25.01 1.29
CA PRO A 191 7.30 -24.97 2.00
C PRO A 191 7.71 -23.55 2.41
N GLY A 192 7.39 -22.51 1.63
CA GLY A 192 7.63 -21.11 1.94
C GLY A 192 6.85 -20.57 3.15
N GLU A 193 5.73 -21.20 3.54
CA GLU A 193 4.95 -20.80 4.73
C GLU A 193 5.81 -20.84 6.01
N HIS A 194 6.86 -21.67 6.08
CA HIS A 194 7.79 -21.70 7.22
C HIS A 194 8.40 -20.33 7.54
N LEU A 195 8.65 -19.51 6.52
CA LEU A 195 9.34 -18.22 6.63
C LEU A 195 8.34 -17.06 6.69
N PHE A 196 7.33 -17.09 5.84
CA PHE A 196 6.45 -15.93 5.66
C PHE A 196 5.14 -16.01 6.46
N ALA A 197 4.76 -17.20 6.89
CA ALA A 197 3.49 -17.44 7.57
C ALA A 197 3.57 -18.58 8.62
N PRO A 198 4.62 -18.66 9.47
CA PRO A 198 4.87 -19.84 10.33
C PRO A 198 3.72 -20.14 11.30
N PRO A 199 3.56 -21.39 11.78
CA PRO A 199 2.57 -21.69 12.82
C PRO A 199 2.84 -20.85 14.08
N GLN A 200 1.78 -20.47 14.79
CA GLN A 200 1.85 -19.62 15.98
C GLN A 200 1.08 -20.24 17.15
N LYS A 201 1.55 -19.98 18.36
CA LYS A 201 0.85 -20.29 19.61
C LYS A 201 0.88 -19.07 20.51
N GLY A 202 -0.29 -18.65 20.97
CA GLY A 202 -0.46 -17.56 21.92
C GLY A 202 -1.16 -18.01 23.19
N VAL A 203 -0.82 -17.36 24.30
CA VAL A 203 -1.47 -17.54 25.61
C VAL A 203 -2.11 -16.21 26.00
N PRO A 204 -3.44 -16.18 26.24
CA PRO A 204 -4.10 -14.99 26.74
C PRO A 204 -3.69 -14.74 28.19
N VAL A 205 -3.34 -13.49 28.48
CA VAL A 205 -2.96 -13.00 29.81
C VAL A 205 -3.73 -11.72 30.07
N ARG A 206 -4.48 -11.67 31.17
CA ARG A 206 -5.18 -10.45 31.56
C ARG A 206 -4.26 -9.59 32.41
N LEU A 207 -4.00 -8.37 31.95
CA LEU A 207 -3.10 -7.41 32.59
C LEU A 207 -3.85 -6.10 32.87
N GLU A 208 -3.49 -5.43 33.96
CA GLU A 208 -3.89 -4.04 34.21
C GLU A 208 -2.91 -3.06 33.54
N ALA A 209 -3.36 -1.84 33.26
CA ALA A 209 -2.49 -0.81 32.69
C ALA A 209 -1.30 -0.52 33.64
N GLY A 210 -0.09 -0.55 33.09
CA GLY A 210 1.18 -0.42 33.82
C GLY A 210 1.66 -1.72 34.46
N GLN A 211 0.91 -2.82 34.39
CA GLN A 211 1.37 -4.13 34.87
C GLN A 211 2.39 -4.71 33.89
N SER A 212 3.47 -5.26 34.44
CA SER A 212 4.51 -5.96 33.70
C SER A 212 4.42 -7.47 33.91
N VAL A 213 4.82 -8.23 32.90
CA VAL A 213 5.02 -9.68 32.93
C VAL A 213 6.44 -10.00 32.45
N ASP A 214 7.15 -10.81 33.21
CA ASP A 214 8.46 -11.33 32.80
C ASP A 214 8.26 -12.47 31.81
N VAL A 215 8.96 -12.40 30.67
CA VAL A 215 8.78 -13.31 29.54
C VAL A 215 10.10 -13.99 29.21
N VAL A 216 10.08 -15.32 29.20
CA VAL A 216 11.18 -16.13 28.67
C VAL A 216 10.63 -17.04 27.58
N LEU A 217 11.09 -16.82 26.34
CA LEU A 217 10.80 -17.71 25.22
C LEU A 217 12.06 -18.53 24.90
N ARG A 218 11.95 -19.85 25.02
CA ARG A 218 13.00 -20.81 24.68
C ARG A 218 12.66 -21.51 23.38
N ALA A 219 13.59 -21.52 22.43
CA ALA A 219 13.47 -22.19 21.13
C ALA A 219 14.60 -23.22 20.97
N GLU A 220 14.27 -24.47 20.64
CA GLU A 220 15.25 -25.56 20.48
C GLU A 220 15.49 -25.91 19.01
N GLY A 221 16.73 -25.74 18.53
CA GLY A 221 17.11 -26.11 17.16
C GLY A 221 16.43 -25.29 16.06
N VAL A 222 15.94 -24.09 16.38
CA VAL A 222 15.15 -23.25 15.46
C VAL A 222 15.99 -22.10 14.93
N THR A 223 16.11 -22.02 13.60
CA THR A 223 16.91 -20.99 12.91
C THR A 223 16.17 -19.66 12.74
N SER A 224 14.84 -19.66 12.67
CA SER A 224 14.03 -18.45 12.58
C SER A 224 12.72 -18.58 13.34
N PHE A 225 12.43 -17.61 14.20
CA PHE A 225 11.23 -17.56 15.02
C PHE A 225 10.94 -16.14 15.51
N GLN A 226 9.74 -15.95 16.05
CA GLN A 226 9.29 -14.68 16.60
C GLN A 226 8.76 -14.87 18.03
N LEU A 227 9.09 -13.93 18.91
CA LEU A 227 8.28 -13.62 20.09
C LEU A 227 7.13 -12.72 19.64
N ASN A 228 5.91 -13.09 20.02
CA ASN A 228 4.71 -12.36 19.65
C ASN A 228 4.05 -11.70 20.86
N HIS A 229 3.46 -10.53 20.63
CA HIS A 229 2.66 -9.83 21.62
C HIS A 229 1.52 -9.10 20.92
N ASP A 230 0.31 -9.61 21.09
CA ASP A 230 -0.90 -8.89 20.72
C ASP A 230 -1.38 -8.07 21.93
N PRO A 231 -1.25 -6.73 21.91
CA PRO A 231 -1.73 -5.90 23.01
C PRO A 231 -3.26 -5.94 23.13
N ALA A 232 -3.76 -5.76 24.36
CA ALA A 232 -5.19 -5.55 24.56
C ALA A 232 -5.68 -4.33 23.76
N LEU A 233 -6.90 -4.43 23.26
CA LEU A 233 -7.66 -3.27 22.81
C LEU A 233 -8.73 -3.02 23.87
N GLU A 234 -8.99 -1.76 24.21
CA GLU A 234 -10.09 -1.44 25.12
C GLU A 234 -11.40 -2.01 24.56
N ASP A 235 -12.22 -2.61 25.43
CA ASP A 235 -13.51 -3.17 25.02
C ASP A 235 -14.43 -2.12 24.36
N SER A 236 -14.26 -0.84 24.72
CA SER A 236 -14.97 0.31 24.17
C SER A 236 -14.32 0.92 22.92
N ALA A 237 -13.18 0.41 22.44
CA ALA A 237 -12.39 1.10 21.41
C ALA A 237 -13.18 1.39 20.12
N PHE A 238 -14.10 0.49 19.75
CA PHE A 238 -14.97 0.69 18.60
C PHE A 238 -15.97 1.83 18.85
N GLU A 239 -16.66 1.80 20.00
CA GLU A 239 -17.62 2.82 20.42
C GLU A 239 -16.96 4.19 20.60
N ASP A 240 -15.74 4.22 21.16
CA ASP A 240 -14.95 5.43 21.37
C ASP A 240 -14.56 6.06 20.03
N ALA A 241 -14.16 5.26 19.04
CA ALA A 241 -13.92 5.75 17.68
C ALA A 241 -15.17 6.40 17.09
N VAL A 242 -16.34 5.77 17.23
CA VAL A 242 -17.61 6.34 16.74
C VAL A 242 -17.97 7.61 17.52
N ALA A 243 -17.73 7.66 18.83
CA ALA A 243 -17.99 8.85 19.64
C ALA A 243 -17.10 10.03 19.23
N LEU A 244 -15.79 9.81 19.07
CA LEU A 244 -14.86 10.82 18.56
C LEU A 244 -15.26 11.32 17.17
N ALA A 245 -15.73 10.42 16.30
CA ALA A 245 -16.22 10.80 14.98
C ALA A 245 -17.39 11.79 15.05
N ARG A 246 -18.40 11.54 15.89
CA ARG A 246 -19.59 12.42 16.02
C ARG A 246 -19.22 13.85 16.42
N ASP A 247 -18.20 13.98 17.26
CA ASP A 247 -17.83 15.23 17.89
C ASP A 247 -16.87 16.09 17.05
N ALA A 248 -16.30 15.54 15.97
CA ALA A 248 -15.26 16.18 15.16
C ALA A 248 -15.81 17.04 14.00
N ASP A 249 -15.06 18.08 13.62
CA ASP A 249 -15.32 18.87 12.41
C ASP A 249 -14.95 18.11 11.12
N LEU A 250 -13.97 17.22 11.25
CA LEU A 250 -13.43 16.34 10.22
C LEU A 250 -13.05 15.01 10.85
N VAL A 251 -13.35 13.92 10.14
CA VAL A 251 -12.83 12.60 10.47
C VAL A 251 -11.89 12.11 9.37
N VAL A 252 -10.71 11.64 9.76
CA VAL A 252 -9.77 10.92 8.88
C VAL A 252 -9.69 9.48 9.36
N VAL A 253 -10.32 8.56 8.63
CA VAL A 253 -10.28 7.13 8.94
C VAL A 253 -9.18 6.49 8.12
N VAL A 254 -8.19 5.89 8.76
CA VAL A 254 -7.07 5.21 8.10
C VAL A 254 -7.21 3.69 8.26
N VAL A 255 -7.52 3.03 7.16
CA VAL A 255 -7.65 1.57 7.06
C VAL A 255 -6.67 1.01 6.06
N GLY A 256 -6.32 -0.26 6.15
CA GLY A 256 -5.30 -0.81 5.28
C GLY A 256 -5.05 -2.30 5.43
N THR A 257 -4.03 -2.75 4.70
CA THR A 257 -3.46 -4.09 4.84
C THR A 257 -2.29 -4.06 5.82
N THR A 258 -1.93 -5.24 6.30
CA THR A 258 -0.78 -5.46 7.19
C THR A 258 0.29 -6.28 6.46
N PRO A 259 1.53 -6.36 6.98
CA PRO A 259 2.54 -7.28 6.48
C PRO A 259 2.08 -8.75 6.47
N GLU A 260 1.11 -9.13 7.32
CA GLU A 260 0.54 -10.48 7.38
C GLU A 260 -0.38 -10.81 6.20
N VAL A 261 -0.93 -9.79 5.56
CA VAL A 261 -1.94 -9.94 4.51
C VAL A 261 -1.33 -9.71 3.14
N GLU A 262 -0.40 -8.78 3.02
CA GLU A 262 0.22 -8.44 1.74
C GLU A 262 1.74 -8.43 1.93
N SER A 263 2.45 -9.46 1.48
CA SER A 263 3.92 -9.54 1.57
C SER A 263 4.47 -10.45 0.48
N GLU A 264 5.77 -10.39 0.24
CA GLU A 264 6.48 -11.45 -0.47
C GLU A 264 6.25 -12.79 0.24
N GLY A 265 6.11 -13.86 -0.55
CA GLY A 265 6.08 -15.24 -0.07
C GLY A 265 4.68 -15.87 -0.04
N PHE A 266 3.62 -15.07 -0.06
CA PHE A 266 2.25 -15.58 -0.15
C PHE A 266 1.33 -14.55 -0.82
N ASP A 267 0.26 -15.05 -1.43
CA ASP A 267 -0.80 -14.21 -1.98
C ASP A 267 -1.92 -13.99 -0.97
N ARG A 268 -2.62 -12.87 -1.11
CA ARG A 268 -3.87 -12.62 -0.39
C ARG A 268 -4.90 -13.69 -0.73
N SER A 269 -5.61 -14.19 0.29
CA SER A 269 -6.74 -15.10 0.12
C SER A 269 -8.03 -14.39 -0.29
N SER A 270 -8.12 -13.08 -0.05
CA SER A 270 -9.20 -12.19 -0.47
C SER A 270 -8.72 -10.74 -0.56
N LEU A 271 -9.43 -9.92 -1.35
CA LEU A 271 -9.28 -8.46 -1.44
C LEU A 271 -9.99 -7.69 -0.32
N ALA A 272 -10.70 -8.35 0.61
CA ALA A 272 -11.32 -7.68 1.75
C ALA A 272 -10.28 -7.00 2.67
N LEU A 273 -10.69 -5.91 3.34
CA LEU A 273 -9.89 -5.36 4.43
C LEU A 273 -9.90 -6.34 5.62
N PRO A 274 -8.76 -6.58 6.29
CA PRO A 274 -8.71 -7.52 7.41
C PRO A 274 -9.47 -7.01 8.63
N GLY A 275 -9.98 -7.93 9.44
CA GLY A 275 -10.70 -7.65 10.67
C GLY A 275 -12.02 -6.92 10.45
N ARG A 276 -12.35 -6.01 11.36
CA ARG A 276 -13.62 -5.27 11.39
C ARG A 276 -13.51 -3.86 10.78
N GLN A 277 -12.51 -3.64 9.93
CA GLN A 277 -12.23 -2.32 9.35
C GLN A 277 -13.40 -1.80 8.49
N ASP A 278 -14.05 -2.66 7.71
CA ASP A 278 -15.22 -2.27 6.92
C ASP A 278 -16.41 -1.82 7.80
N GLU A 279 -16.64 -2.49 8.93
CA GLU A 279 -17.67 -2.11 9.91
C GLU A 279 -17.35 -0.75 10.54
N LEU A 280 -16.08 -0.54 10.90
CA LEU A 280 -15.61 0.72 11.48
C LEU A 280 -15.84 1.89 10.52
N VAL A 281 -15.46 1.73 9.23
CA VAL A 281 -15.67 2.78 8.23
C VAL A 281 -17.16 3.10 8.07
N GLN A 282 -18.03 2.08 8.04
CA GLN A 282 -19.48 2.30 7.96
C GLN A 282 -19.99 3.07 9.18
N ALA A 283 -19.68 2.63 10.39
CA ALA A 283 -20.15 3.26 11.62
C ALA A 283 -19.66 4.71 11.75
N VAL A 284 -18.41 4.98 11.38
CA VAL A 284 -17.82 6.31 11.43
C VAL A 284 -18.41 7.23 10.35
N THR A 285 -18.58 6.76 9.12
CA THR A 285 -19.19 7.57 8.05
C THR A 285 -20.67 7.87 8.31
N ASP A 286 -21.40 6.94 8.95
CA ASP A 286 -22.78 7.16 9.40
C ASP A 286 -22.84 8.17 10.56
N ALA A 287 -21.83 8.18 11.44
CA ALA A 287 -21.73 9.12 12.55
C ALA A 287 -21.31 10.54 12.13
N ASN A 288 -20.47 10.68 11.11
CA ASN A 288 -20.01 11.97 10.61
C ASN A 288 -19.89 11.99 9.07
N PRO A 289 -20.71 12.80 8.37
CA PRO A 289 -20.68 12.90 6.92
C PRO A 289 -19.47 13.69 6.38
N LYS A 290 -18.61 14.25 7.24
CA LYS A 290 -17.32 14.86 6.86
C LYS A 290 -16.18 13.89 7.15
N THR A 291 -16.27 12.70 6.58
CA THR A 291 -15.28 11.63 6.74
C THR A 291 -14.46 11.44 5.48
N VAL A 292 -13.13 11.50 5.61
CA VAL A 292 -12.17 11.09 4.59
C VAL A 292 -11.64 9.72 4.97
N VAL A 293 -11.78 8.74 4.07
CA VAL A 293 -11.17 7.42 4.25
C VAL A 293 -9.84 7.38 3.51
N VAL A 294 -8.77 7.09 4.24
CA VAL A 294 -7.42 6.91 3.73
C VAL A 294 -7.14 5.41 3.69
N VAL A 295 -6.83 4.89 2.51
CA VAL A 295 -6.53 3.47 2.27
C VAL A 295 -5.03 3.29 2.17
N ASN A 296 -4.44 2.64 3.18
CA ASN A 296 -3.03 2.31 3.30
C ASN A 296 -2.81 0.84 2.92
N ALA A 297 -2.84 0.55 1.61
CA ALA A 297 -2.69 -0.78 1.02
C ALA A 297 -1.88 -0.69 -0.28
N GLY A 298 -1.02 -1.67 -0.57
CA GLY A 298 -0.15 -1.66 -1.76
C GLY A 298 -0.86 -2.09 -3.04
N ALA A 299 -2.00 -2.77 -2.90
CA ALA A 299 -2.80 -3.32 -3.99
C ALA A 299 -4.30 -3.08 -3.72
N PRO A 300 -5.20 -3.35 -4.70
CA PRO A 300 -6.63 -3.11 -4.55
C PRO A 300 -7.21 -3.81 -3.32
N VAL A 301 -8.12 -3.12 -2.62
CA VAL A 301 -8.99 -3.71 -1.58
C VAL A 301 -10.45 -3.42 -1.92
N LEU A 302 -11.35 -4.28 -1.48
CA LEU A 302 -12.79 -4.04 -1.60
C LEU A 302 -13.22 -2.88 -0.69
N MET A 303 -14.25 -2.15 -1.11
CA MET A 303 -14.81 -1.03 -0.33
C MET A 303 -16.34 -1.11 -0.32
N PRO A 304 -16.94 -2.07 0.41
CA PRO A 304 -18.40 -2.20 0.48
C PRO A 304 -19.11 -0.93 0.99
N TRP A 305 -18.38 -0.08 1.73
CA TRP A 305 -18.82 1.20 2.27
C TRP A 305 -18.69 2.39 1.31
N ILE A 306 -18.20 2.21 0.08
CA ILE A 306 -17.84 3.32 -0.83
C ILE A 306 -18.96 4.33 -1.08
N LYS A 307 -20.23 3.89 -1.06
CA LYS A 307 -21.38 4.78 -1.26
C LYS A 307 -21.56 5.79 -0.11
N ARG A 308 -21.09 5.46 1.09
CA ARG A 308 -21.16 6.30 2.31
C ARG A 308 -19.99 7.25 2.43
N ALA A 309 -18.79 6.84 2.01
CA ALA A 309 -17.60 7.67 2.13
C ALA A 309 -17.64 8.83 1.12
N PRO A 310 -17.66 10.10 1.54
CA PRO A 310 -17.61 11.24 0.64
C PRO A 310 -16.19 11.48 0.09
N GLY A 311 -15.15 11.20 0.88
CA GLY A 311 -13.75 11.31 0.46
C GLY A 311 -13.04 9.96 0.57
N VAL A 312 -12.30 9.58 -0.47
CA VAL A 312 -11.41 8.41 -0.44
C VAL A 312 -10.06 8.77 -1.06
N LEU A 313 -9.00 8.58 -0.29
CA LEU A 313 -7.61 8.78 -0.70
C LEU A 313 -6.85 7.47 -0.60
N LEU A 314 -6.18 7.07 -1.67
CA LEU A 314 -5.31 5.89 -1.68
C LEU A 314 -3.89 6.36 -1.39
N ALA A 315 -3.38 5.98 -0.23
CA ALA A 315 -2.07 6.40 0.27
C ALA A 315 -0.96 5.38 -0.01
N TRP A 316 -1.29 4.19 -0.51
CA TRP A 316 -0.34 3.12 -0.78
C TRP A 316 0.47 2.76 0.47
N PHE A 317 1.76 2.44 0.29
CA PHE A 317 2.79 2.41 1.31
C PHE A 317 3.73 3.61 1.10
N PRO A 318 3.52 4.73 1.82
CA PRO A 318 4.05 6.03 1.43
C PRO A 318 5.49 6.33 1.89
N GLY A 319 6.20 5.34 2.46
CA GLY A 319 7.53 5.54 3.02
C GLY A 319 7.53 6.38 4.31
N GLN A 320 8.73 6.76 4.75
CA GLN A 320 8.97 7.41 6.04
C GLN A 320 8.31 8.78 6.22
N GLU A 321 8.05 9.52 5.13
CA GLU A 321 7.45 10.87 5.15
C GLU A 321 5.94 10.84 4.85
N GLY A 322 5.34 9.65 4.83
CA GLY A 322 3.96 9.46 4.39
C GLY A 322 2.91 10.25 5.18
N GLY A 323 3.04 10.34 6.51
CA GLY A 323 2.12 11.12 7.33
C GLY A 323 2.17 12.62 7.03
N ASN A 324 3.36 13.17 6.82
CA ASN A 324 3.54 14.58 6.43
C ASN A 324 2.95 14.86 5.04
N ALA A 325 3.22 13.97 4.07
CA ALA A 325 2.64 14.05 2.74
C ALA A 325 1.10 13.97 2.78
N LEU A 326 0.55 13.11 3.65
CA LEU A 326 -0.89 12.96 3.81
C LEU A 326 -1.53 14.25 4.32
N ALA A 327 -0.92 14.86 5.34
CA ALA A 327 -1.38 16.14 5.86
C ALA A 327 -1.36 17.24 4.79
N ASP A 328 -0.30 17.31 3.97
CA ASP A 328 -0.21 18.27 2.87
C ASP A 328 -1.34 18.13 1.87
N VAL A 329 -1.66 16.89 1.48
CA VAL A 329 -2.73 16.62 0.53
C VAL A 329 -4.09 16.95 1.15
N ILE A 330 -4.41 16.43 2.34
CA ILE A 330 -5.70 16.67 3.00
C ILE A 330 -5.97 18.17 3.22
N LEU A 331 -4.95 18.94 3.60
CA LEU A 331 -5.05 20.38 3.83
C LEU A 331 -4.87 21.21 2.56
N GLY A 332 -4.63 20.57 1.42
CA GLY A 332 -4.48 21.22 0.13
C GLY A 332 -3.22 22.04 -0.03
N ALA A 333 -2.21 21.86 0.83
CA ALA A 333 -0.88 22.43 0.63
C ALA A 333 -0.23 21.86 -0.63
N VAL A 334 -0.52 20.60 -0.94
CA VAL A 334 -0.10 19.91 -2.17
C VAL A 334 -1.31 19.31 -2.88
N GLU A 335 -1.29 19.31 -4.21
CA GLU A 335 -2.30 18.65 -5.05
C GLU A 335 -2.07 17.14 -5.11
N PRO A 336 -3.10 16.29 -4.95
CA PRO A 336 -2.98 14.87 -5.25
C PRO A 336 -2.75 14.70 -6.75
N GLY A 337 -1.66 14.03 -7.10
CA GLY A 337 -1.21 13.90 -8.48
C GLY A 337 -1.32 12.48 -9.07
N GLY A 338 -1.64 11.49 -8.23
CA GLY A 338 -1.62 10.10 -8.63
C GLY A 338 -2.76 9.72 -9.57
N ARG A 339 -2.50 8.70 -10.41
CA ARG A 339 -3.51 7.99 -11.20
C ARG A 339 -3.35 6.50 -10.95
N LEU A 340 -4.46 5.78 -10.91
CA LEU A 340 -4.45 4.34 -10.63
C LEU A 340 -3.62 3.57 -11.68
N PRO A 341 -2.56 2.84 -11.27
CA PRO A 341 -1.79 2.00 -12.17
C PRO A 341 -2.47 0.64 -12.42
N THR A 342 -3.55 0.33 -11.69
CA THR A 342 -4.30 -0.92 -11.77
C THR A 342 -5.80 -0.65 -11.76
N THR A 343 -6.59 -1.59 -12.27
CA THR A 343 -8.04 -1.56 -12.06
C THR A 343 -8.32 -1.97 -10.62
N TRP A 344 -9.13 -1.18 -9.90
CA TRP A 344 -9.65 -1.57 -8.60
C TRP A 344 -11.03 -2.19 -8.80
N PRO A 345 -11.20 -3.50 -8.58
CA PRO A 345 -12.44 -4.19 -8.94
C PRO A 345 -13.56 -3.89 -7.95
N ALA A 346 -14.81 -3.95 -8.41
CA ALA A 346 -15.99 -3.85 -7.56
C ALA A 346 -16.21 -5.10 -6.70
N THR A 347 -15.82 -6.26 -7.22
CA THR A 347 -15.97 -7.59 -6.59
C THR A 347 -14.79 -8.49 -7.00
N GLU A 348 -14.59 -9.59 -6.29
CA GLU A 348 -13.61 -10.60 -6.70
C GLU A 348 -14.11 -11.51 -7.85
N GLU A 349 -15.41 -11.47 -8.13
CA GLU A 349 -16.01 -12.20 -9.24
C GLU A 349 -15.44 -11.75 -10.59
N GLY A 350 -15.04 -12.71 -11.42
CA GLY A 350 -14.49 -12.45 -12.76
C GLY A 350 -13.00 -12.11 -12.79
N LEU A 351 -12.30 -12.08 -11.64
CA LEU A 351 -10.85 -11.95 -11.62
C LEU A 351 -10.17 -13.22 -12.17
N PRO A 352 -9.01 -13.11 -12.85
CA PRO A 352 -8.24 -14.28 -13.28
C PRO A 352 -7.89 -15.20 -12.10
N SER A 353 -7.84 -16.51 -12.37
CA SER A 353 -7.38 -17.47 -11.36
C SER A 353 -5.90 -17.25 -11.08
N VAL A 354 -5.55 -17.10 -9.81
CA VAL A 354 -4.17 -17.01 -9.34
C VAL A 354 -3.68 -18.33 -8.72
N ARG A 355 -4.53 -19.36 -8.70
CA ARG A 355 -4.22 -20.65 -8.07
C ARG A 355 -3.67 -21.64 -9.10
N PRO A 356 -2.43 -22.14 -8.93
CA PRO A 356 -1.91 -23.22 -9.77
C PRO A 356 -2.72 -24.51 -9.60
N VAL A 357 -2.87 -25.28 -10.67
CA VAL A 357 -3.43 -26.64 -10.66
C VAL A 357 -2.31 -27.61 -11.04
N ASP A 358 -2.03 -28.59 -10.19
CA ASP A 358 -0.91 -29.54 -10.35
C ASP A 358 0.45 -28.84 -10.59
N GLY A 359 0.68 -27.73 -9.88
CA GLY A 359 1.90 -26.91 -10.00
C GLY A 359 1.97 -26.02 -11.25
N VAL A 360 0.89 -25.91 -12.04
CA VAL A 360 0.84 -25.10 -13.26
C VAL A 360 -0.20 -24.00 -13.13
N LEU A 361 0.24 -22.74 -13.29
CA LEU A 361 -0.65 -21.58 -13.42
C LEU A 361 -0.78 -21.19 -14.90
N ARG A 362 -1.98 -21.36 -15.47
CA ARG A 362 -2.28 -20.98 -16.85
C ARG A 362 -2.86 -19.56 -16.90
N TYR A 363 -2.31 -18.75 -17.80
CA TYR A 363 -2.73 -17.35 -18.02
C TYR A 363 -3.75 -17.34 -19.17
N ASP A 364 -4.89 -17.98 -18.95
CA ASP A 364 -5.93 -18.20 -19.96
C ASP A 364 -6.61 -16.89 -20.39
N GLU A 365 -6.50 -15.84 -19.59
CA GLU A 365 -6.95 -14.49 -19.91
C GLU A 365 -6.13 -13.82 -21.03
N GLY A 366 -4.91 -14.31 -21.30
CA GLY A 366 -4.05 -13.79 -22.35
C GLY A 366 -3.82 -12.28 -22.25
N LEU A 367 -4.24 -11.52 -23.26
CA LEU A 367 -4.08 -10.05 -23.29
C LEU A 367 -5.11 -9.29 -22.43
N LYS A 368 -6.11 -9.98 -21.87
CA LYS A 368 -7.25 -9.40 -21.16
C LYS A 368 -6.99 -9.19 -19.66
N VAL A 369 -5.82 -8.65 -19.32
CA VAL A 369 -5.42 -8.37 -17.92
C VAL A 369 -5.83 -6.95 -17.50
N GLY A 370 -6.40 -6.82 -16.30
CA GLY A 370 -6.82 -5.53 -15.72
C GLY A 370 -7.89 -4.85 -16.57
N TYR A 371 -7.72 -3.57 -16.90
CA TYR A 371 -8.69 -2.80 -17.71
C TYR A 371 -8.89 -3.32 -19.15
N ARG A 372 -8.04 -4.25 -19.60
CA ARG A 372 -8.15 -4.88 -20.92
C ARG A 372 -9.15 -6.04 -20.94
N GLY A 373 -9.49 -6.58 -19.77
CA GLY A 373 -10.47 -7.65 -19.61
C GLY A 373 -11.82 -7.15 -19.11
N ASP A 374 -12.69 -8.11 -18.78
CA ASP A 374 -14.11 -7.88 -18.44
C ASP A 374 -14.32 -7.67 -16.92
N VAL A 375 -13.36 -7.04 -16.24
CA VAL A 375 -13.43 -6.77 -14.80
C VAL A 375 -14.25 -5.51 -14.55
N GLU A 376 -15.36 -5.61 -13.80
CA GLU A 376 -16.15 -4.47 -13.39
C GLU A 376 -15.36 -3.59 -12.40
N PRO A 377 -15.03 -2.34 -12.75
CA PRO A 377 -14.19 -1.50 -11.91
C PRO A 377 -15.02 -0.79 -10.83
N LEU A 378 -14.58 -0.87 -9.57
CA LEU A 378 -14.91 0.14 -8.57
C LEU A 378 -14.26 1.48 -8.93
N PHE A 379 -12.97 1.42 -9.26
CA PHE A 379 -12.23 2.53 -9.84
C PHE A 379 -11.45 2.05 -11.06
N PRO A 380 -11.61 2.71 -12.22
CA PRO A 380 -11.00 2.25 -13.45
C PRO A 380 -9.51 2.60 -13.51
N PHE A 381 -8.74 1.86 -14.31
CA PHE A 381 -7.34 2.17 -14.58
C PHE A 381 -7.17 3.64 -15.04
N GLY A 382 -6.13 4.28 -14.52
CA GLY A 382 -5.84 5.68 -14.80
C GLY A 382 -6.71 6.68 -14.03
N HIS A 383 -7.68 6.24 -13.22
CA HIS A 383 -8.52 7.15 -12.43
C HIS A 383 -7.74 7.87 -11.33
N GLY A 384 -8.13 9.10 -11.04
CA GLY A 384 -7.58 9.92 -9.96
C GLY A 384 -8.04 11.37 -10.10
N LEU A 385 -8.56 11.92 -9.02
CA LEU A 385 -9.04 13.30 -8.95
C LEU A 385 -7.90 14.24 -8.52
N GLY A 386 -8.09 15.53 -8.82
CA GLY A 386 -7.32 16.64 -8.26
C GLY A 386 -8.25 17.61 -7.54
N TYR A 387 -7.73 18.70 -7.00
CA TYR A 387 -8.57 19.76 -6.40
C TYR A 387 -8.90 20.90 -7.38
N THR A 388 -8.46 20.79 -8.63
CA THR A 388 -8.89 21.65 -9.74
C THR A 388 -9.64 20.87 -10.82
N SER A 389 -10.29 21.59 -11.74
CA SER A 389 -11.01 21.01 -12.88
C SER A 389 -10.28 21.25 -14.19
N TRP A 390 -10.31 20.27 -15.09
CA TRP A 390 -9.65 20.33 -16.39
C TRP A 390 -10.63 20.13 -17.53
N GLN A 391 -10.50 20.95 -18.57
CA GLN A 391 -11.25 20.82 -19.81
C GLN A 391 -10.32 20.43 -20.95
N TYR A 392 -10.65 19.35 -21.65
CA TYR A 392 -9.94 18.90 -22.85
C TYR A 392 -10.53 19.64 -24.06
N LEU A 393 -9.74 20.51 -24.69
CA LEU A 393 -10.22 21.46 -25.69
C LEU A 393 -10.09 20.95 -27.12
N ALA A 394 -8.93 20.38 -27.48
CA ALA A 394 -8.64 19.92 -28.83
C ALA A 394 -7.52 18.88 -28.85
N MET A 395 -7.51 18.03 -29.88
CA MET A 395 -6.47 17.03 -30.12
C MET A 395 -6.12 17.00 -31.61
N ASP A 396 -4.82 16.96 -31.91
CA ASP A 396 -4.27 16.70 -33.25
C ASP A 396 -3.14 15.67 -33.11
N GLY A 397 -3.31 14.48 -33.71
CA GLY A 397 -2.45 13.34 -33.41
C GLY A 397 -2.31 13.09 -31.90
N ALA A 398 -1.09 13.13 -31.38
CA ALA A 398 -0.77 12.98 -29.94
C ALA A 398 -0.71 14.31 -29.16
N LYS A 399 -0.93 15.44 -29.84
CA LYS A 399 -0.90 16.77 -29.25
C LYS A 399 -2.27 17.11 -28.68
N VAL A 400 -2.36 17.35 -27.38
CA VAL A 400 -3.59 17.61 -26.65
C VAL A 400 -3.54 19.00 -26.04
N ARG A 401 -4.55 19.81 -26.32
CA ARG A 401 -4.75 21.12 -25.67
C ARG A 401 -5.84 21.02 -24.62
N LEU A 402 -5.57 21.57 -23.45
CA LEU A 402 -6.45 21.55 -22.30
C LEU A 402 -6.39 22.88 -21.52
N ALA A 403 -7.42 23.17 -20.74
CA ALA A 403 -7.50 24.33 -19.86
C ALA A 403 -7.70 23.88 -18.40
N ASN A 404 -6.97 24.51 -17.48
CA ASN A 404 -7.31 24.45 -16.07
C ASN A 404 -8.46 25.44 -15.82
N THR A 405 -9.65 24.89 -15.56
CA THR A 405 -10.90 25.65 -15.41
C THR A 405 -11.30 25.89 -13.95
N GLY A 406 -10.51 25.36 -13.01
CA GLY A 406 -10.77 25.55 -11.60
C GLY A 406 -10.18 26.85 -11.06
N THR A 407 -10.07 26.92 -9.73
CA THR A 407 -9.70 28.15 -9.02
C THR A 407 -8.27 28.12 -8.47
N ARG A 408 -7.48 27.09 -8.79
CA ARG A 408 -6.12 26.93 -8.30
C ARG A 408 -5.21 26.25 -9.32
N ARG A 409 -3.89 26.42 -9.13
CA ARG A 409 -2.89 25.63 -9.86
C ARG A 409 -3.13 24.16 -9.60
N GLY A 410 -3.02 23.34 -10.64
CA GLY A 410 -3.16 21.90 -10.51
C GLY A 410 -2.31 21.11 -11.47
N ARG A 411 -2.37 19.78 -11.30
CA ARG A 411 -1.67 18.79 -12.11
C ARG A 411 -2.68 17.87 -12.78
N GLU A 412 -2.49 17.59 -14.07
CA GLU A 412 -3.26 16.61 -14.84
C GLU A 412 -2.33 15.59 -15.49
N VAL A 413 -2.82 14.36 -15.67
CA VAL A 413 -2.13 13.31 -16.41
C VAL A 413 -2.97 12.98 -17.63
N VAL A 414 -2.57 13.53 -18.78
CA VAL A 414 -3.20 13.25 -20.07
C VAL A 414 -2.81 11.85 -20.50
N GLN A 415 -3.80 10.96 -20.65
CA GLN A 415 -3.61 9.58 -21.05
C GLN A 415 -4.14 9.37 -22.46
N LEU A 416 -3.32 8.78 -23.34
CA LEU A 416 -3.72 8.39 -24.68
C LEU A 416 -3.89 6.89 -24.77
N TYR A 417 -5.08 6.45 -25.16
CA TYR A 417 -5.38 5.06 -25.41
C TYR A 417 -5.49 4.83 -26.91
N ALA A 418 -4.82 3.79 -27.40
CA ALA A 418 -4.95 3.34 -28.77
C ALA A 418 -6.01 2.23 -28.87
N SER A 419 -6.72 2.22 -29.99
CA SER A 419 -7.54 1.10 -30.42
C SER A 419 -7.41 0.90 -31.93
N ARG A 420 -7.68 -0.33 -32.39
CA ARG A 420 -7.70 -0.65 -33.82
C ARG A 420 -8.88 -1.56 -34.18
N PRO A 421 -10.07 -0.99 -34.41
CA PRO A 421 -11.22 -1.74 -34.86
C PRO A 421 -10.92 -2.47 -36.18
N GLY A 422 -11.35 -3.73 -36.29
CA GLY A 422 -11.13 -4.54 -37.50
C GLY A 422 -9.68 -5.02 -37.68
N SER A 423 -8.89 -5.11 -36.60
CA SER A 423 -7.55 -5.68 -36.65
C SER A 423 -7.56 -7.12 -37.15
N ALA A 424 -6.57 -7.46 -38.00
CA ALA A 424 -6.34 -8.83 -38.44
C ALA A 424 -5.66 -9.70 -37.36
N VAL A 425 -5.15 -9.07 -36.30
CA VAL A 425 -4.50 -9.72 -35.16
C VAL A 425 -5.30 -9.50 -33.88
N GLU A 426 -5.20 -10.42 -32.93
CA GLU A 426 -5.84 -10.26 -31.64
C GLU A 426 -5.25 -9.06 -30.89
N ARG A 427 -6.13 -8.19 -30.36
CA ARG A 427 -5.76 -7.01 -29.57
C ARG A 427 -6.78 -6.79 -28.46
N PRO A 428 -6.37 -6.16 -27.35
CA PRO A 428 -7.31 -5.55 -26.43
C PRO A 428 -8.21 -4.54 -27.16
N ALA A 429 -9.43 -4.34 -26.68
CA ALA A 429 -10.35 -3.32 -27.20
C ALA A 429 -9.71 -1.92 -27.20
N ARG A 430 -8.85 -1.66 -26.21
CA ARG A 430 -8.00 -0.49 -26.09
C ARG A 430 -6.79 -0.76 -25.20
N TRP A 431 -5.72 0.00 -25.38
CA TRP A 431 -4.52 -0.06 -24.54
C TRP A 431 -3.87 1.32 -24.41
N LEU A 432 -3.26 1.60 -23.26
CA LEU A 432 -2.50 2.82 -23.05
C LEU A 432 -1.32 2.88 -24.03
N ALA A 433 -1.26 3.92 -24.84
CA ALA A 433 -0.20 4.17 -25.83
C ALA A 433 0.85 5.16 -25.34
N GLY A 434 0.47 6.08 -24.46
CA GLY A 434 1.36 7.06 -23.83
C GLY A 434 0.61 7.93 -22.84
N PHE A 435 1.35 8.66 -22.01
CA PHE A 435 0.80 9.66 -21.10
C PHE A 435 1.79 10.80 -20.90
N ALA A 436 1.29 11.97 -20.50
CA ALA A 436 2.10 13.12 -20.13
C ALA A 436 1.48 13.87 -18.95
N VAL A 437 2.34 14.42 -18.10
CA VAL A 437 1.94 15.29 -16.99
C VAL A 437 1.91 16.73 -17.50
N VAL A 438 0.89 17.47 -17.08
CA VAL A 438 0.80 18.91 -17.30
C VAL A 438 0.44 19.59 -15.99
N GLU A 439 0.98 20.78 -15.81
CA GLU A 439 0.62 21.69 -14.74
C GLU A 439 0.25 23.03 -15.33
N ALA A 440 -0.76 23.67 -14.76
CA ALA A 440 -1.22 24.97 -15.22
C ALA A 440 -1.86 25.74 -14.06
N ASP A 441 -1.70 27.05 -14.06
CA ASP A 441 -2.40 27.94 -13.14
C ASP A 441 -3.90 28.03 -13.47
N ALA A 442 -4.70 28.60 -12.58
CA ALA A 442 -6.13 28.74 -12.78
C ALA A 442 -6.43 29.60 -14.04
N GLY A 443 -7.25 29.06 -14.95
CA GLY A 443 -7.61 29.72 -16.21
C GLY A 443 -6.58 29.56 -17.34
N GLU A 444 -5.43 28.93 -17.10
CA GLU A 444 -4.40 28.75 -18.12
C GLU A 444 -4.74 27.60 -19.10
N GLU A 445 -4.49 27.85 -20.39
CA GLU A 445 -4.50 26.83 -21.44
C GLU A 445 -3.08 26.31 -21.69
N VAL A 446 -2.92 24.99 -21.72
CA VAL A 446 -1.65 24.32 -22.01
C VAL A 446 -1.83 23.32 -23.14
N THR A 447 -0.78 23.13 -23.93
CA THR A 447 -0.73 22.10 -24.98
C THR A 447 0.43 21.16 -24.69
N VAL A 448 0.14 19.86 -24.66
CA VAL A 448 1.13 18.81 -24.41
C VAL A 448 1.23 17.89 -25.60
N ASP A 449 2.45 17.51 -25.95
CA ASP A 449 2.74 16.46 -26.93
C ASP A 449 3.01 15.16 -26.17
N VAL A 450 2.11 14.19 -26.27
CA VAL A 450 2.24 12.95 -25.52
C VAL A 450 3.20 12.01 -26.25
N PRO A 451 4.30 11.57 -25.62
CA PRO A 451 5.24 10.69 -26.26
C PRO A 451 4.60 9.33 -26.55
N LEU A 452 4.61 8.94 -27.82
CA LEU A 452 4.11 7.65 -28.30
C LEU A 452 5.28 6.75 -28.66
N SER A 453 5.44 5.65 -27.93
CA SER A 453 6.41 4.62 -28.29
C SER A 453 5.93 3.86 -29.54
N PRO A 454 6.77 3.63 -30.57
CA PRO A 454 6.41 2.75 -31.69
C PRO A 454 5.98 1.35 -31.22
N ARG A 455 6.53 0.89 -30.10
CA ARG A 455 6.19 -0.40 -29.47
C ARG A 455 4.71 -0.49 -29.07
N ALA A 456 4.07 0.63 -28.73
CA ALA A 456 2.66 0.65 -28.40
C ALA A 456 1.75 0.26 -29.59
N PHE A 457 2.24 0.32 -30.83
CA PHE A 457 1.45 -0.01 -32.03
C PHE A 457 1.82 -1.38 -32.62
N GLN A 458 2.83 -2.02 -32.05
CA GLN A 458 3.33 -3.32 -32.47
C GLN A 458 2.57 -4.46 -31.77
N HIS A 459 2.66 -5.65 -32.36
CA HIS A 459 2.25 -6.92 -31.76
C HIS A 459 3.41 -7.91 -31.89
N TRP A 460 3.37 -8.99 -31.10
CA TRP A 460 4.37 -10.03 -31.13
C TRP A 460 3.93 -11.19 -32.02
N ASP A 461 4.69 -11.48 -33.07
CA ASP A 461 4.55 -12.65 -33.94
C ASP A 461 5.94 -13.09 -34.41
N GLY A 462 6.62 -13.91 -33.59
CA GLY A 462 8.03 -14.30 -33.77
C GLY A 462 9.03 -13.13 -33.71
N GLY A 463 8.53 -11.93 -33.40
CA GLY A 463 9.22 -10.65 -33.46
C GLY A 463 8.19 -9.51 -33.37
N TRP A 464 8.66 -8.28 -33.16
CA TRP A 464 7.77 -7.13 -33.08
C TRP A 464 7.38 -6.63 -34.48
N GLN A 465 6.09 -6.63 -34.76
CA GLN A 465 5.55 -6.24 -36.06
C GLN A 465 4.48 -5.15 -35.92
N THR A 466 4.48 -4.21 -36.84
CA THR A 466 3.47 -3.14 -36.92
C THR A 466 2.44 -3.50 -37.98
N GLU A 467 1.16 -3.55 -37.62
CA GLU A 467 0.09 -3.74 -38.59
C GLU A 467 -0.11 -2.43 -39.39
N PRO A 468 -0.15 -2.45 -40.73
CA PRO A 468 -0.30 -1.24 -41.54
C PRO A 468 -1.67 -0.60 -41.33
N GLY A 469 -1.79 0.70 -41.59
CA GLY A 469 -3.06 1.44 -41.50
C GLY A 469 -3.24 2.19 -40.18
N ALA A 470 -4.26 3.06 -40.13
CA ALA A 470 -4.44 4.00 -39.04
C ALA A 470 -4.90 3.34 -37.74
N PHE A 471 -4.45 3.89 -36.62
CA PHE A 471 -4.91 3.59 -35.28
C PHE A 471 -5.78 4.75 -34.78
N VAL A 472 -6.80 4.42 -33.99
CA VAL A 472 -7.58 5.42 -33.27
C VAL A 472 -6.85 5.76 -31.98
N LEU A 473 -6.72 7.05 -31.68
CA LEU A 473 -6.25 7.55 -30.39
C LEU A 473 -7.40 8.23 -29.68
N GLU A 474 -7.59 7.90 -28.41
CA GLU A 474 -8.55 8.54 -27.52
C GLU A 474 -7.79 9.17 -26.35
N ALA A 475 -8.00 10.47 -26.11
CA ALA A 475 -7.36 11.20 -25.01
C ALA A 475 -8.34 11.39 -23.86
N GLY A 476 -7.87 11.19 -22.64
CA GLY A 476 -8.69 11.33 -21.45
C GLY A 476 -7.88 11.44 -20.18
N ARG A 477 -8.60 11.41 -19.06
CA ARG A 477 -8.04 11.41 -17.70
C ARG A 477 -7.92 10.01 -17.12
N SER A 478 -8.64 9.05 -17.66
CA SER A 478 -8.63 7.63 -17.31
C SER A 478 -9.22 6.82 -18.46
N VAL A 479 -9.16 5.48 -18.37
CA VAL A 479 -9.74 4.61 -19.40
C VAL A 479 -11.26 4.73 -19.50
N ALA A 480 -11.92 5.22 -18.44
CA ALA A 480 -13.36 5.44 -18.39
C ALA A 480 -13.77 6.89 -18.68
N ASP A 481 -12.81 7.82 -18.80
CA ASP A 481 -13.08 9.24 -19.04
C ASP A 481 -12.29 9.78 -20.23
N LEU A 482 -12.68 9.32 -21.42
CA LEU A 482 -12.11 9.71 -22.71
C LEU A 482 -12.90 10.87 -23.31
N LYS A 483 -12.23 11.99 -23.59
CA LYS A 483 -12.86 13.27 -23.98
C LYS A 483 -12.66 13.61 -25.45
N LEU A 484 -11.51 13.24 -26.02
CA LEU A 484 -11.12 13.59 -27.38
C LEU A 484 -10.71 12.35 -28.16
N ARG A 485 -10.82 12.44 -29.48
CA ARG A 485 -10.46 11.36 -30.39
C ARG A 485 -9.72 11.91 -31.60
N SER A 486 -8.72 11.18 -32.05
CA SER A 486 -7.95 11.43 -33.27
C SER A 486 -7.59 10.11 -33.94
N THR A 487 -6.93 10.19 -35.09
CA THR A 487 -6.34 9.04 -35.79
C THR A 487 -4.89 9.32 -36.10
N THR A 488 -4.03 8.32 -35.94
CA THR A 488 -2.61 8.42 -36.30
C THR A 488 -2.23 7.26 -37.22
N PRO A 489 -1.38 7.46 -38.23
CA PRO A 489 -0.63 6.35 -38.79
C PRO A 489 0.27 5.73 -37.69
N PRO A 490 0.71 4.47 -37.86
CA PRO A 490 1.70 3.91 -36.95
C PRO A 490 2.96 4.78 -36.95
N PRO A 491 3.60 5.01 -35.79
CA PRO A 491 4.89 5.67 -35.73
C PRO A 491 5.92 4.94 -36.60
N ALA A 492 6.76 5.70 -37.28
CA ALA A 492 7.85 5.19 -38.12
C ALA A 492 8.92 4.45 -37.31
#